data_AF-A0A9P1EKK7-F1
#
_entry.id   AF-A0A9P1EKK7-F1
#
_cell.length_a   1.000
_cell.length_b   1.000
_cell.length_c   1.000
_cell.angle_alpha   90.00
_cell.angle_beta   90.00
_cell.angle_gamma   90.00
#
_symmetry.space_group_name_H-M   'P 1'
#
loop_
_entity.id
_entity.type
_entity.pdbx_description
1 polymer ?
#
loop_
_entity_poly.entity_id
_entity_poly.type
_entity_poly.pdbx_seq_one_letter_code
_entity_poly.pdbx_strand_id
1 'polypeptide(L)'
;MHSAGFRANALLTFAVTILALMCAIASFSDTFNSPTPIAQVEVLNINWFQKKPDGDDEISLTLNVSADLQSLFTWNTKQVFVFLAAEYETPKNALNQVHCGMVL
;
A
#
# COMPACT_ATOMS: atom_id res chain seq x y z
N MET A 1 8.71 56.19 -11.56
CA MET A 1 9.44 54.91 -11.46
C MET A 1 8.80 54.03 -10.39
N HIS A 2 7.61 53.52 -10.70
CA HIS A 2 6.92 52.51 -9.90
C HIS A 2 6.08 51.71 -10.88
N SER A 3 6.76 50.96 -11.74
CA SER A 3 6.11 50.17 -12.79
C SER A 3 5.36 49.01 -12.12
N ALA A 4 4.11 48.81 -12.50
CA ALA A 4 3.30 47.67 -12.03
C ALA A 4 4.04 46.32 -12.22
N GLY A 5 4.93 46.24 -13.21
CA GLY A 5 5.80 45.08 -13.43
C GLY A 5 6.74 44.75 -12.26
N PHE A 6 7.23 45.74 -11.52
CA PHE A 6 8.13 45.48 -10.38
C PHE A 6 7.36 44.89 -9.19
N ARG A 7 6.12 45.32 -8.98
CA ARG A 7 5.21 44.71 -7.97
C ARG A 7 4.80 43.30 -8.37
N ALA A 8 4.48 43.08 -9.64
CA ALA A 8 4.15 41.75 -10.15
C ALA A 8 5.32 40.77 -10.01
N ASN A 9 6.54 41.23 -10.31
CA ASN A 9 7.75 40.41 -10.13
C ASN A 9 7.96 40.03 -8.66
N ALA A 10 7.78 40.97 -7.72
CA ALA A 10 7.90 40.67 -6.28
C ALA A 10 6.87 39.62 -5.81
N LEU A 11 5.62 39.72 -6.25
CA LEU A 11 4.58 38.72 -5.95
C LEU A 11 4.91 37.35 -6.56
N LEU A 12 5.39 37.33 -7.80
CA LEU A 12 5.74 36.10 -8.50
C LEU A 12 6.94 35.42 -7.84
N THR A 13 8.01 36.15 -7.53
CA THR A 13 9.16 35.60 -6.83
C THR A 13 8.76 35.06 -5.45
N PHE A 14 7.91 35.78 -4.71
CA PHE A 14 7.40 35.31 -3.42
C PHE A 14 6.62 33.99 -3.55
N ALA A 15 5.68 33.91 -4.50
CA ALA A 15 4.92 32.69 -4.75
C ALA A 15 5.81 31.51 -5.14
N VAL A 16 6.79 31.73 -6.04
CA VAL A 16 7.74 30.70 -6.47
C VAL A 16 8.63 30.24 -5.31
N THR A 17 9.07 31.15 -4.43
CA THR A 17 9.90 30.78 -3.27
C THR A 17 9.13 29.94 -2.25
N ILE A 18 7.86 30.25 -1.98
CA ILE A 18 7.02 29.43 -1.11
C ILE A 18 6.81 28.05 -1.72
N LEU A 19 6.53 27.97 -3.01
CA LEU A 19 6.35 26.70 -3.71
C LEU A 19 7.63 25.85 -3.66
N ALA A 20 8.78 26.45 -3.93
CA ALA A 20 10.08 25.78 -3.85
C ALA A 20 10.38 25.26 -2.43
N LEU A 21 10.04 26.04 -1.40
CA LEU A 21 10.20 25.64 0.00
C LEU A 21 9.29 24.44 0.34
N MET A 22 8.01 24.49 -0.06
CA MET A 22 7.09 23.37 0.15
C MET A 22 7.57 22.09 -0.55
N CYS A 23 8.05 22.21 -1.80
CA CYS A 23 8.63 21.08 -2.53
C CYS A 23 9.87 20.52 -1.83
N ALA A 24 10.76 21.37 -1.31
CA ALA A 24 11.94 20.94 -0.58
C ALA A 24 11.57 20.19 0.71
N ILE A 25 10.60 20.70 1.49
CA ILE A 25 10.12 20.05 2.71
C ILE A 25 9.45 18.71 2.39
N ALA A 26 8.62 18.64 1.34
CA ALA A 26 8.00 17.40 0.91
C ALA A 26 9.04 16.34 0.50
N SER A 27 10.02 16.72 -0.32
CA SER A 27 11.09 15.81 -0.75
C SER A 27 11.96 15.34 0.42
N PHE A 28 12.21 16.21 1.40
CA PHE A 28 12.93 15.86 2.61
C PHE A 28 12.10 14.87 3.45
N SER A 29 10.82 15.15 3.67
CA SER A 29 9.92 14.26 4.39
C SER A 29 9.84 12.86 3.76
N ASP A 30 9.83 12.75 2.44
CA ASP A 30 9.82 11.47 1.72
C ASP A 30 11.16 10.73 1.86
N THR A 31 12.27 11.45 1.93
CA THR A 31 13.62 10.83 2.09
C THR A 31 13.84 10.27 3.49
N PHE A 32 13.25 10.90 4.52
CA PHE A 32 13.37 10.47 5.91
C PHE A 32 12.31 9.44 6.33
N ASN A 33 11.23 9.30 5.56
CA ASN A 33 10.27 8.21 5.77
C ASN A 33 10.80 6.91 5.16
N SER A 34 11.40 6.06 6.00
CA SER A 34 11.65 4.66 5.66
C SER A 34 10.48 3.83 6.18
N PRO A 35 9.50 3.44 5.33
CA PRO A 35 8.37 2.65 5.78
C PRO A 35 8.82 1.24 6.16
N THR A 36 8.54 0.83 7.39
CA THR A 36 8.75 -0.54 7.88
C THR A 36 7.39 -1.15 8.26
N PRO A 37 6.56 -1.57 7.30
CA PRO A 37 5.29 -2.21 7.60
C PRO A 37 5.54 -3.59 8.23
N ILE A 38 4.75 -3.91 9.25
CA ILE A 38 4.83 -5.21 9.94
C ILE A 38 3.55 -5.98 9.59
N ALA A 39 3.69 -7.11 8.91
CA ALA A 39 2.58 -8.01 8.62
C ALA A 39 2.79 -9.34 9.35
N GLN A 40 1.81 -9.74 10.13
CA GLN A 40 1.75 -11.01 10.83
C GLN A 40 0.52 -11.79 10.34
N VAL A 41 0.77 -12.95 9.75
CA VAL A 41 -0.28 -13.83 9.22
C VAL A 41 -0.35 -15.06 10.10
N GLU A 42 -1.48 -15.26 10.76
CA GLU A 42 -1.76 -16.43 11.58
C GLU A 42 -2.88 -17.25 10.93
N VAL A 43 -2.63 -18.55 10.75
CA VAL A 43 -3.63 -19.48 10.21
C VAL A 43 -4.47 -19.99 11.38
N LEU A 44 -5.64 -19.40 11.60
CA LEU A 44 -6.48 -19.74 12.75
C LEU A 44 -7.19 -21.09 12.60
N ASN A 45 -7.69 -21.42 11.41
CA ASN A 45 -8.40 -22.69 11.24
C ASN A 45 -8.53 -23.12 9.76
N ILE A 46 -8.24 -24.41 9.50
CA ILE A 46 -8.56 -25.10 8.24
C ILE A 46 -9.89 -25.81 8.48
N ASN A 47 -10.99 -25.08 8.29
CA ASN A 47 -12.28 -25.48 8.85
C ASN A 47 -12.99 -26.57 8.05
N TRP A 48 -12.66 -26.79 6.77
CA TRP A 48 -13.44 -27.71 5.95
C TRP A 48 -12.74 -28.14 4.66
N PHE A 49 -12.55 -29.46 4.49
CA PHE A 49 -12.32 -30.09 3.19
C PHE A 49 -13.61 -30.81 2.81
N GLN A 50 -14.43 -30.23 1.93
CA GLN A 50 -15.57 -30.95 1.35
C GLN A 50 -15.34 -31.17 -0.13
N LYS A 51 -15.16 -32.44 -0.47
CA LYS A 51 -15.18 -32.89 -1.86
C LYS A 51 -16.64 -32.84 -2.33
N LYS A 52 -16.98 -31.88 -3.19
CA LYS A 52 -18.31 -31.90 -3.83
C LYS A 52 -18.44 -33.18 -4.66
N PRO A 53 -19.62 -33.81 -4.70
CA PRO A 53 -19.87 -34.95 -5.59
C PRO A 53 -19.62 -34.62 -7.08
N ASP A 54 -19.60 -33.32 -7.43
CA ASP A 54 -19.43 -32.76 -8.78
C ASP A 54 -17.96 -32.63 -9.23
N GLY A 55 -17.00 -33.04 -8.40
CA GLY A 55 -15.57 -33.08 -8.77
C GLY A 55 -14.76 -31.83 -8.44
N ASP A 56 -15.40 -30.75 -8.00
CA ASP A 56 -14.72 -29.55 -7.52
C ASP A 56 -14.35 -29.68 -6.03
N ASP A 57 -13.06 -29.57 -5.73
CA ASP A 57 -12.54 -29.51 -4.36
C ASP A 57 -12.68 -28.07 -3.83
N GLU A 58 -13.62 -27.85 -2.91
CA GLU A 58 -13.79 -26.57 -2.24
C GLU A 58 -13.08 -26.59 -0.88
N ILE A 59 -12.10 -25.70 -0.71
CA ILE A 59 -11.33 -25.58 0.53
C ILE A 59 -11.66 -24.23 1.16
N SER A 60 -12.25 -24.27 2.35
CA SER A 60 -12.49 -23.07 3.16
C SER A 60 -11.35 -22.89 4.16
N LEU A 61 -10.45 -21.95 3.86
CA LEU A 61 -9.34 -21.56 4.73
C LEU A 61 -9.72 -20.29 5.50
N THR A 62 -9.65 -20.34 6.83
CA THR A 62 -9.81 -19.14 7.67
C THR A 62 -8.43 -18.62 8.06
N LEU A 63 -8.04 -17.49 7.45
CA LEU A 63 -6.78 -16.79 7.69
C LEU A 63 -7.04 -15.58 8.59
N ASN A 64 -6.22 -15.38 9.62
CA ASN A 64 -6.18 -14.14 10.40
C ASN A 64 -4.95 -13.34 9.98
N VAL A 65 -5.22 -12.25 9.28
CA VAL A 65 -4.18 -11.36 8.79
C VAL A 65 -4.22 -10.11 9.65
N SER A 66 -3.15 -9.89 10.41
CA SER A 66 -2.93 -8.64 11.11
C SER A 66 -1.77 -7.92 10.43
N ALA A 67 -2.01 -6.70 9.96
CA ALA A 67 -0.96 -5.90 9.33
C ALA A 67 -0.99 -4.50 9.92
N ASP A 68 0.16 -4.05 10.42
CA ASP A 68 0.39 -2.67 10.78
C ASP A 68 0.97 -1.93 9.56
N LEU A 69 0.10 -1.12 8.96
CA LEU A 69 0.38 -0.33 7.76
C LEU A 69 0.51 1.17 8.10
N GLN A 70 0.52 1.54 9.39
CA GLN A 70 0.58 2.95 9.80
C GLN A 70 1.79 3.68 9.21
N SER A 71 2.93 2.99 9.06
CA SER A 71 4.14 3.54 8.46
C SER A 71 4.00 3.88 6.97
N LEU A 72 3.01 3.33 6.27
CA LEU A 72 2.77 3.58 4.84
C LEU A 72 1.89 4.80 4.60
N PHE A 73 1.12 5.24 5.60
CA PHE A 73 0.27 6.42 5.52
C PHE A 73 1.07 7.69 5.78
N THR A 74 1.69 8.22 4.72
CA THR A 74 2.38 9.52 4.74
C THR A 74 1.51 10.60 4.09
N TRP A 75 1.94 11.87 4.19
CA TRP A 75 1.27 12.99 3.52
C TRP A 75 1.21 12.85 1.98
N ASN A 76 2.13 12.09 1.38
CA ASN A 76 2.19 11.86 -0.06
C ASN A 76 1.37 10.63 -0.51
N THR A 77 1.16 9.65 0.38
CA THR A 77 0.51 8.38 0.03
C THR A 77 -0.98 8.57 -0.26
N LYS A 78 -1.42 8.27 -1.50
CA LYS A 78 -2.83 8.39 -1.90
C LYS A 78 -3.67 7.13 -1.72
N GLN A 79 -3.07 5.95 -1.86
CA GLN A 79 -3.76 4.66 -1.81
C GLN A 79 -2.76 3.56 -1.46
N VAL A 80 -3.19 2.56 -0.70
CA VAL A 80 -2.37 1.38 -0.37
C VAL A 80 -3.06 0.13 -0.89
N PHE A 81 -2.33 -0.66 -1.68
CA PHE A 81 -2.79 -1.95 -2.18
C PHE A 81 -2.13 -3.07 -1.39
N VAL A 82 -2.93 -3.95 -0.80
CA VAL A 82 -2.45 -5.10 -0.02
C VAL A 82 -2.84 -6.37 -0.76
N PHE A 83 -1.86 -7.24 -1.03
CA PHE A 83 -2.06 -8.52 -1.68
C PHE A 83 -1.58 -9.64 -0.76
N LEU A 84 -2.43 -10.64 -0.55
CA LEU A 84 -2.10 -11.88 0.12
C LEU A 84 -2.08 -13.01 -0.92
N ALA A 85 -0.93 -13.65 -1.07
CA ALA A 85 -0.78 -14.85 -1.89
C ALA A 85 -0.54 -16.05 -0.97
N ALA A 86 -1.38 -17.07 -1.07
CA ALA A 86 -1.17 -18.35 -0.42
C ALA A 86 -0.71 -19.36 -1.47
N GLU A 87 0.50 -19.88 -1.31
CA GLU A 87 1.07 -20.91 -2.17
C GLU A 87 0.98 -22.26 -1.44
N TYR A 88 0.49 -23.29 -2.13
CA TYR A 88 0.45 -24.64 -1.59
C TYR A 88 0.90 -25.67 -2.63
N GLU A 89 1.61 -26.68 -2.16
CA GLU A 89 2.08 -27.81 -2.98
C GLU A 89 1.18 -29.02 -2.75
N THR A 90 0.84 -29.75 -3.81
CA THR A 90 0.14 -31.04 -3.71
C THR A 90 0.90 -32.12 -4.48
N PRO A 91 0.78 -33.41 -4.13
CA PRO A 91 1.45 -34.49 -4.87
C PRO A 91 1.06 -34.56 -6.36
N LYS A 92 -0.09 -33.97 -6.74
CA LYS A 92 -0.59 -33.91 -8.11
C LYS A 92 -0.14 -32.68 -8.89
N ASN A 93 0.15 -31.56 -8.20
CA ASN A 93 0.53 -30.29 -8.81
C ASN A 93 1.56 -29.58 -7.92
N ALA A 94 2.72 -29.27 -8.50
CA ALA A 94 3.86 -28.71 -7.80
C ALA A 94 3.65 -27.26 -7.32
N LEU A 95 2.71 -26.50 -7.90
CA LEU A 95 2.41 -25.12 -7.52
C LEU A 95 0.92 -24.82 -7.74
N ASN A 96 0.17 -24.57 -6.67
CA ASN A 96 -1.13 -23.92 -6.73
C ASN A 96 -1.07 -22.60 -5.94
N GLN A 97 -1.55 -21.51 -6.56
CA GLN A 97 -1.55 -20.17 -5.97
C GLN A 97 -2.99 -19.65 -5.81
N VAL A 98 -3.28 -19.09 -4.64
CA VAL A 98 -4.55 -18.37 -4.37
C VAL A 98 -4.21 -16.93 -4.01
N HIS A 99 -4.82 -15.99 -4.74
CA HIS A 99 -4.60 -14.56 -4.57
C HIS A 99 -5.84 -13.91 -3.94
N CYS A 100 -5.64 -13.16 -2.86
CA CYS A 100 -6.64 -12.29 -2.26
C CYS A 100 -6.12 -10.84 -2.26
N GLY A 101 -6.84 -9.94 -2.91
CA GLY A 101 -6.49 -8.51 -2.98
C GLY A 101 -7.42 -7.67 -2.09
N MET A 102 -6.85 -6.73 -1.35
CA MET A 102 -7.57 -5.73 -0.55
C MET A 102 -7.07 -4.33 -0.87
N VAL A 103 -8.02 -3.40 -1.02
CA VAL A 103 -7.76 -1.99 -1.30
C VAL A 103 -8.12 -1.20 -0.04
N LEU A 104 -7.17 -0.42 0.48
CA LEU A 104 -7.33 0.43 1.67
C LEU A 104 -7.26 1.92 1.30
#